data_AF-A0A936T640-F1
#
_entry.id   AF-A0A936T640-F1
#
_cell.length_a   1.000
_cell.length_b   1.000
_cell.length_c   1.000
_cell.angle_alpha   90.00
_cell.angle_beta   90.00
_cell.angle_gamma   90.00
#
_symmetry.space_group_name_H-M   'P 1'
#
loop_
_entity.id
_entity.type
_entity.pdbx_description
1 polymer ?
#
loop_
_entity_poly.entity_id
_entity_poly.type
_entity_poly.pdbx_seq_one_letter_code
_entity_poly.pdbx_strand_id
1 'polypeptide(L)'
;MVEGYVCGEGGVGVSNTDVLVKDTRISYGQVVKTNGDGYYKAMFHLHNDNLGDPLLIEARGEQKNLKVEFDVKDLESDRKVRVDFGVGCSAGSSPSWIWWGSGAAVLVAGAAIGVRLLGSPSDKARGKGGRQGKKKA
;
A
#
# COMPACT_ATOMS: atom_id res chain seq x y z
N MET A 1 -4.49 18.59 3.27
CA MET A 1 -3.88 17.86 2.13
C MET A 1 -4.96 17.52 1.12
N VAL A 2 -4.64 17.65 -0.16
CA VAL A 2 -5.47 17.14 -1.25
C VAL A 2 -4.66 16.09 -2.00
N GLU A 3 -5.23 14.92 -2.23
CA GLU A 3 -4.57 13.84 -2.97
C GLU A 3 -5.58 13.13 -3.88
N GLY A 4 -5.09 12.32 -4.80
CA GLY A 4 -5.93 11.53 -5.67
C GLY A 4 -5.19 11.07 -6.92
N TYR A 5 -5.95 10.60 -7.90
CA TYR A 5 -5.43 10.07 -9.14
C TYR A 5 -5.98 10.83 -10.34
N VAL A 6 -5.15 11.01 -11.37
CA VAL A 6 -5.60 11.42 -12.69
C VAL A 6 -5.53 10.22 -13.62
N CYS A 7 -6.68 9.79 -14.12
CA CYS A 7 -6.79 8.61 -14.97
C CYS A 7 -7.24 8.97 -16.38
N GLY A 8 -6.73 8.20 -17.34
CA GLY A 8 -7.12 8.24 -18.73
C GLY A 8 -8.21 7.23 -19.04
N GLU A 9 -8.30 6.88 -20.32
CA GLU A 9 -9.17 5.82 -20.78
C GLU A 9 -8.79 4.47 -20.14
N GLY A 10 -9.79 3.64 -19.83
CA GLY A 10 -9.59 2.34 -19.19
C GLY A 10 -9.10 2.41 -17.73
N GLY A 11 -9.13 3.60 -17.09
CA GLY A 11 -8.75 3.75 -15.68
C GLY A 11 -7.25 3.75 -15.41
N VAL A 12 -6.44 3.85 -16.46
CA VAL A 12 -4.97 3.88 -16.37
C VAL A 12 -4.50 5.24 -15.89
N GLY A 13 -3.65 5.26 -14.86
CA GLY A 13 -3.06 6.49 -14.34
C GLY A 13 -2.22 7.24 -15.38
N VAL A 14 -2.37 8.56 -15.43
CA VAL A 14 -1.64 9.44 -16.35
C VAL A 14 -0.56 10.17 -15.59
N SER A 15 0.70 9.94 -15.96
CA SER A 15 1.86 10.53 -15.29
C SER A 15 2.20 11.94 -15.80
N ASN A 16 3.02 12.65 -15.02
CA ASN A 16 3.55 13.98 -15.35
C ASN A 16 2.48 15.03 -15.71
N THR A 17 1.25 14.83 -15.23
CA THR A 17 0.11 15.70 -15.48
C THR A 17 0.05 16.77 -14.40
N ASP A 18 -0.14 18.02 -14.82
CA ASP A 18 -0.32 19.14 -13.89
C ASP A 18 -1.70 19.05 -13.24
N VAL A 19 -1.69 19.15 -11.92
CA VAL A 19 -2.89 19.26 -11.08
C VAL A 19 -2.77 20.55 -10.29
N LEU A 20 -3.64 21.51 -10.61
CA LEU A 20 -3.80 22.72 -9.84
C LEU A 20 -4.74 22.45 -8.68
N VAL A 21 -4.34 22.85 -7.48
CA VAL A 21 -5.19 22.87 -6.29
C VAL A 21 -5.13 24.28 -5.74
N LYS A 22 -6.28 24.91 -5.49
CA LYS A 22 -6.37 26.31 -5.06
C LYS A 22 -7.50 26.53 -4.07
N ASP A 23 -7.17 27.12 -2.92
CA ASP A 23 -8.15 27.81 -2.08
C ASP A 23 -8.46 29.17 -2.73
N THR A 24 -9.71 29.33 -3.16
CA THR A 24 -10.12 30.51 -3.91
C THR A 24 -10.50 31.69 -3.01
N ARG A 25 -10.75 31.47 -1.71
CA ARG A 25 -11.02 32.55 -0.75
C ARG A 25 -9.74 33.31 -0.43
N ILE A 26 -8.66 32.59 -0.11
CA ILE A 26 -7.37 33.21 0.25
C ILE A 26 -6.40 33.31 -0.93
N SER A 27 -6.82 32.90 -2.13
CA SER A 27 -6.03 32.92 -3.37
C SER A 27 -4.70 32.15 -3.28
N TYR A 28 -4.61 31.17 -2.39
CA TYR A 28 -3.43 30.31 -2.24
C TYR A 28 -3.62 29.03 -3.05
N GLY A 29 -2.60 28.60 -3.78
CA GLY A 29 -2.67 27.38 -4.57
C GLY A 29 -1.30 26.83 -4.92
N GLN A 30 -1.32 25.57 -5.36
CA GLN A 30 -0.14 24.82 -5.77
C GLN A 30 -0.46 24.08 -7.06
N VAL A 31 0.55 23.94 -7.92
CA VAL A 31 0.51 23.00 -9.04
C VAL A 31 1.46 21.87 -8.72
N VAL A 32 0.94 20.65 -8.73
CA VAL A 32 1.74 19.43 -8.52
C VAL A 32 1.64 18.54 -9.75
N LYS A 33 2.62 17.66 -9.92
CA LYS A 33 2.64 16.69 -11.02
C LYS A 33 2.27 15.31 -10.53
N THR A 34 1.47 14.60 -11.32
CA THR A 34 1.22 13.18 -11.08
C THR A 34 2.49 12.35 -11.27
N ASN A 35 2.64 11.30 -10.47
CA ASN A 35 3.72 10.32 -10.59
C ASN A 35 3.39 9.24 -11.66
N GLY A 36 4.16 8.15 -11.71
CA GLY A 36 4.04 7.10 -12.72
C GLY A 36 2.67 6.41 -12.79
N ASP A 37 1.98 6.25 -11.67
CA ASP A 37 0.65 5.64 -11.56
C ASP A 37 -0.50 6.67 -11.58
N GLY A 38 -0.19 7.93 -11.90
CA GLY A 38 -1.19 8.99 -11.98
C GLY A 38 -1.59 9.60 -10.64
N TYR A 39 -0.95 9.20 -9.55
CA TYR A 39 -1.19 9.74 -8.22
C TYR A 39 -0.58 11.14 -8.07
N TYR A 40 -1.31 12.04 -7.42
CA TYR A 40 -0.84 13.35 -7.01
C TYR A 40 -1.15 13.63 -5.55
N LYS A 41 -0.36 14.52 -4.96
CA LYS A 41 -0.51 14.96 -3.57
C LYS A 41 -0.07 16.42 -3.44
N ALA A 42 -0.97 17.29 -3.00
CA ALA A 42 -0.76 18.72 -2.79
C ALA A 42 -0.89 19.10 -1.30
N MET A 43 0.15 19.74 -0.76
CA MET A 43 0.27 20.03 0.67
C MET A 43 -0.25 21.43 0.97
N PHE A 44 -1.43 21.49 1.57
CA PHE A 44 -1.97 22.72 2.12
C PHE A 44 -1.72 22.77 3.62
N HIS A 45 -1.15 23.88 4.07
CA HIS A 45 -1.22 24.30 5.46
C HIS A 45 -2.58 24.95 5.67
N LEU A 46 -3.58 24.15 6.04
CA LEU A 46 -4.93 24.64 6.35
C LEU A 46 -5.03 24.91 7.85
N HIS A 47 -5.43 26.12 8.18
CA HIS A 47 -5.79 26.54 9.53
C HIS A 47 -7.27 26.22 9.82
N ASN A 48 -7.69 26.28 11.08
CA ASN A 48 -9.07 25.92 11.47
C ASN A 48 -10.12 26.85 10.86
N ASP A 49 -9.77 28.12 10.63
CA ASP A 49 -10.59 29.14 9.99
C ASP A 49 -10.68 28.98 8.46
N ASN A 50 -9.98 27.99 7.87
CA ASN A 50 -10.17 27.56 6.49
C ASN A 50 -11.29 26.53 6.32
N LEU A 51 -11.93 26.07 7.41
CA LEU A 51 -13.06 25.17 7.31
C LEU A 51 -14.19 25.81 6.50
N GLY A 52 -14.65 25.11 5.46
CA GLY A 52 -15.70 25.57 4.55
C GLY A 52 -15.20 26.41 3.39
N ASP A 53 -13.89 26.69 3.29
CA ASP A 53 -13.33 27.48 2.20
C ASP A 53 -13.54 26.80 0.83
N PRO A 54 -13.83 27.58 -0.23
CA PRO A 54 -14.00 27.07 -1.58
C PRO A 54 -12.65 26.60 -2.16
N LEU A 55 -12.60 25.32 -2.50
CA LEU A 55 -11.43 24.65 -3.05
C LEU A 55 -11.67 24.31 -4.53
N LEU A 56 -10.84 24.84 -5.40
CA LEU A 56 -10.80 24.52 -6.83
C LEU A 56 -9.67 23.52 -7.09
N ILE A 57 -9.99 22.43 -7.77
CA ILE A 57 -9.01 21.46 -8.28
C ILE A 57 -9.18 21.33 -9.78
N GLU A 58 -8.09 21.42 -10.53
CA GLU A 58 -8.10 21.31 -11.99
C GLU A 58 -7.03 20.35 -12.47
N ALA A 59 -7.41 19.45 -13.38
CA ALA A 59 -6.50 18.57 -14.09
C ALA A 59 -7.06 18.27 -15.49
N ARG A 60 -6.20 18.30 -16.52
CA ARG A 60 -6.55 17.95 -17.92
C ARG A 60 -7.81 18.66 -18.47
N GLY A 61 -8.04 19.91 -18.05
CA GLY A 61 -9.20 20.70 -18.48
C GLY A 61 -10.52 20.33 -17.78
N GLU A 62 -10.51 19.39 -16.84
CA GLU A 62 -11.61 19.14 -15.92
C GLU A 62 -11.39 19.95 -14.64
N GLN A 63 -12.45 20.61 -14.16
CA GLN A 63 -12.46 21.34 -12.89
C GLN A 63 -13.46 20.71 -11.91
N LYS A 64 -13.03 20.62 -10.65
CA LYS A 64 -13.86 20.21 -9.52
C LYS A 64 -13.83 21.29 -8.45
N ASN A 65 -15.02 21.70 -8.03
CA ASN A 65 -15.21 22.66 -6.95
C ASN A 65 -15.71 21.91 -5.72
N LEU A 66 -14.99 22.06 -4.63
CA LEU A 66 -15.27 21.43 -3.34
C LEU A 66 -15.22 22.50 -2.25
N LYS A 67 -15.53 22.08 -1.03
CA LYS A 67 -15.22 22.84 0.17
C LYS A 67 -14.15 22.12 0.96
N VAL A 68 -13.35 22.90 1.67
CA VAL A 68 -12.44 22.36 2.68
C VAL A 68 -13.28 21.81 3.84
N GLU A 69 -13.16 20.51 4.09
CA GLU A 69 -13.90 19.81 5.15
C GLU A 69 -12.94 18.96 5.98
N PHE A 70 -12.96 19.17 7.31
CA PHE A 70 -12.23 18.38 8.30
C PHE A 70 -12.82 18.61 9.69
N ASP A 71 -12.60 17.69 10.64
CA ASP A 71 -12.94 17.93 12.05
C ASP A 71 -11.86 18.79 12.71
N VAL A 72 -12.25 19.97 13.19
CA VAL A 72 -11.35 20.91 13.88
C VAL A 72 -10.88 20.39 15.25
N LYS A 73 -11.60 19.42 15.82
CA LYS A 73 -11.26 18.78 17.11
C LYS A 73 -10.35 17.57 16.94
N ASP A 74 -10.24 17.03 15.72
CA ASP A 74 -9.31 15.96 15.42
C ASP A 74 -7.90 16.54 15.26
N LEU A 75 -7.05 16.22 16.24
CA LEU A 75 -5.64 16.64 16.31
C LEU A 75 -4.69 15.51 15.91
N GLU A 76 -5.19 14.30 15.68
CA GLU A 76 -4.39 13.10 15.45
C GLU A 76 -4.38 12.71 13.96
N SER A 77 -5.50 12.88 13.27
CA SER A 77 -5.60 12.52 11.85
C SER A 77 -5.09 13.62 10.92
N ASP A 78 -4.40 13.20 9.86
CA ASP A 78 -4.14 14.10 8.74
C ASP A 78 -5.47 14.61 8.14
N ARG A 79 -5.54 15.91 7.88
CA ARG A 79 -6.65 16.53 7.13
C ARG A 79 -6.50 16.19 5.64
N LYS A 80 -7.20 15.16 5.17
CA LYS A 80 -7.10 14.63 3.80
C LYS A 80 -8.40 14.80 3.02
N VAL A 81 -8.31 15.31 1.79
CA VAL A 81 -9.39 15.31 0.81
C VAL A 81 -8.92 14.51 -0.40
N ARG A 82 -9.71 13.52 -0.82
CA ARG A 82 -9.41 12.71 -2.01
C ARG A 82 -10.23 13.19 -3.20
N VAL A 83 -9.56 13.46 -4.32
CA VAL A 83 -10.20 13.93 -5.56
C VAL A 83 -9.57 13.20 -6.75
N ASP A 84 -10.34 12.32 -7.37
CA ASP A 84 -9.88 11.57 -8.54
C ASP A 84 -10.44 12.21 -9.83
N PHE A 85 -9.67 12.21 -10.92
CA PHE A 85 -10.04 12.70 -12.26
C PHE A 85 -10.09 11.57 -13.28
N GLY A 86 -11.04 11.64 -14.21
CA GLY A 86 -11.31 10.56 -15.16
C GLY A 86 -12.22 9.46 -14.60
N VAL A 87 -12.32 8.34 -15.33
CA VAL A 87 -13.21 7.21 -15.01
C VAL A 87 -12.40 5.97 -14.64
N GLY A 88 -12.86 5.23 -13.63
CA GLY A 88 -12.32 3.90 -13.32
C GLY A 88 -10.90 3.90 -12.73
N CYS A 89 -10.49 4.95 -12.01
CA CYS A 89 -9.20 5.01 -11.32
C CYS A 89 -8.99 3.80 -10.41
N SER A 90 -8.33 2.76 -10.94
CA SER A 90 -8.22 1.46 -10.31
C SER A 90 -7.14 1.42 -9.24
N ALA A 91 -6.26 2.43 -9.22
CA ALA A 91 -5.12 2.55 -8.31
C ALA A 91 -5.51 2.82 -6.83
N GLY A 92 -6.80 2.99 -6.54
CA GLY A 92 -7.33 3.10 -5.16
C GLY A 92 -7.94 1.82 -4.58
N SER A 93 -8.06 0.74 -5.35
CA SER A 93 -8.59 -0.52 -4.81
C SER A 93 -7.53 -1.12 -3.89
N SER A 94 -7.74 -1.09 -2.57
CA SER A 94 -6.90 -1.83 -1.62
C SER A 94 -6.68 -3.24 -2.17
N PRO A 95 -5.43 -3.70 -2.35
CA PRO A 95 -5.19 -4.94 -3.06
C PRO A 95 -5.90 -6.07 -2.29
N SER A 96 -6.74 -6.82 -3.00
CA SER A 96 -7.64 -7.85 -2.45
C SER A 96 -6.92 -9.02 -1.76
N TRP A 97 -5.58 -9.05 -1.82
CA TRP A 97 -4.74 -10.06 -1.19
C TRP A 97 -4.73 -10.03 0.35
N ILE A 98 -5.13 -8.93 0.99
CA ILE A 98 -5.22 -8.82 2.46
C ILE A 98 -6.25 -9.81 3.05
N TRP A 99 -7.23 -10.28 2.27
CA TRP A 99 -8.23 -11.26 2.72
C TRP A 99 -7.77 -12.73 2.59
N TRP A 100 -6.60 -13.02 2.01
CA TRP A 100 -6.04 -14.37 1.91
C TRP A 100 -5.00 -14.71 2.99
N GLY A 101 -4.87 -13.86 4.03
CA GLY A 101 -3.88 -14.01 5.10
C GLY A 101 -4.39 -14.68 6.39
N SER A 102 -5.57 -15.31 6.37
CA SER A 102 -6.21 -15.87 7.58
C SER A 102 -6.59 -17.34 7.35
N GLY A 103 -5.64 -18.21 7.03
CA GLY A 103 -5.99 -19.60 6.71
C GLY A 103 -4.84 -20.58 6.59
N ALA A 104 -3.74 -20.42 7.33
CA ALA A 104 -2.68 -21.43 7.37
C ALA A 104 -1.86 -21.35 8.66
N ALA A 105 -2.50 -21.54 9.81
CA ALA A 105 -1.80 -21.72 11.09
C ALA A 105 -2.53 -22.73 11.99
N VAL A 106 -2.85 -23.90 11.45
CA VAL A 106 -3.19 -25.08 12.25
C VAL A 106 -2.46 -26.27 11.61
N LEU A 107 -1.82 -27.10 12.45
CA LEU A 107 -1.12 -28.37 12.15
C LEU A 107 0.41 -28.34 12.03
N VAL A 108 1.15 -27.98 13.09
CA VAL A 108 2.50 -28.58 13.32
C VAL A 108 2.79 -28.95 14.80
N ALA A 109 1.97 -28.59 15.79
CA ALA A 109 2.28 -28.83 17.20
C ALA A 109 1.90 -30.23 17.76
N GLY A 110 1.69 -31.25 16.92
CA GLY A 110 1.27 -32.60 17.36
C GLY A 110 2.32 -33.72 17.26
N ALA A 111 3.38 -33.53 16.47
CA ALA A 111 4.27 -34.65 16.10
C ALA A 111 5.51 -34.82 17.00
N ALA A 112 5.80 -33.88 17.90
CA ALA A 112 7.09 -33.87 18.62
C ALA A 112 7.10 -34.54 20.01
N ILE A 113 5.95 -35.00 20.54
CA ILE A 113 5.86 -35.53 21.92
C ILE A 113 5.74 -37.07 21.97
N GLY A 114 5.48 -37.74 20.83
CA GLY A 114 5.16 -39.18 20.81
C GLY A 114 6.34 -40.17 20.71
N VAL A 115 7.58 -39.75 20.51
CA VAL A 115 8.71 -40.67 20.20
C VAL A 115 9.76 -40.75 21.31
N ARG A 116 9.38 -40.45 22.56
CA ARG A 116 10.28 -40.53 23.73
C ARG A 116 9.92 -41.61 24.74
N LEU A 117 9.32 -42.71 24.28
CA LEU A 117 9.17 -43.92 25.07
C LEU A 117 9.45 -45.13 24.18
N LEU A 118 10.34 -46.02 24.66
CA LEU A 118 11.00 -47.16 23.99
C LEU A 118 12.30 -46.73 23.27
N GLY A 119 13.51 -47.04 23.70
CA GLY A 119 14.00 -47.91 24.76
C GLY A 119 15.52 -48.06 24.55
N SER A 120 16.24 -47.95 25.66
CA SER A 120 17.70 -47.85 25.84
C SER A 120 18.57 -49.00 25.26
N PRO A 121 19.92 -48.85 25.27
CA PRO A 121 20.85 -49.30 24.23
C PRO A 121 21.57 -50.62 24.55
N SER A 122 22.34 -51.16 23.60
CA SER A 122 23.48 -52.02 23.91
C SER A 122 24.56 -51.96 22.82
N ASP A 123 25.74 -51.53 23.26
CA ASP A 123 27.05 -51.70 22.62
C ASP A 123 27.36 -53.15 22.25
N LYS A 124 27.93 -53.39 21.06
CA LYS A 124 29.29 -53.92 20.86
C LYS A 124 29.49 -54.53 19.47
N ALA A 125 30.73 -54.33 19.01
CA ALA A 125 31.53 -55.24 18.17
C ALA A 125 31.37 -55.20 16.63
N ARG A 126 32.22 -54.37 16.01
CA ARG A 126 33.42 -54.80 15.25
C ARG A 126 33.26 -55.95 14.22
N GLY A 127 33.42 -55.60 12.94
CA GLY A 127 33.88 -56.49 11.85
C GLY A 127 33.66 -55.84 10.47
N LYS A 128 34.59 -55.09 9.89
CA LYS A 128 35.76 -55.51 9.09
C LYS A 128 35.40 -56.32 7.82
N GLY A 129 35.41 -55.65 6.66
CA GLY A 129 35.51 -56.26 5.32
C GLY A 129 34.61 -55.54 4.28
N GLY A 130 35.06 -54.99 3.15
CA GLY A 130 36.39 -55.02 2.55
C GLY A 130 36.59 -54.07 1.36
N ARG A 131 37.86 -53.70 1.16
CA ARG A 131 38.63 -53.73 -0.10
C ARG A 131 38.08 -53.02 -1.36
N GLN A 132 38.40 -51.73 -1.46
CA GLN A 132 39.18 -51.08 -2.53
C GLN A 132 39.40 -51.85 -3.86
N GLY A 133 38.85 -51.31 -4.96
CA GLY A 133 39.10 -51.73 -6.34
C GLY A 133 39.24 -50.54 -7.31
N LYS A 134 40.51 -50.19 -7.60
CA LYS A 134 41.10 -49.56 -8.82
C LYS A 134 40.31 -48.56 -9.72
N LYS A 135 40.77 -47.31 -9.68
CA LYS A 135 41.25 -46.37 -10.74
C LYS A 135 40.71 -46.44 -12.20
N LYS A 136 40.28 -45.27 -12.69
CA LYS A 136 40.65 -44.55 -13.95
C LYS A 136 40.39 -43.04 -13.66
N ALA A 137 41.16 -42.02 -14.02
CA ALA A 137 42.35 -41.83 -14.84
C ALA A 137 43.26 -40.78 -14.14
#